data_AF-A0A9D4FD09-F1
#
_entry.id   AF-A0A9D4FD09-F1
#
_cell.length_a   1.000
_cell.length_b   1.000
_cell.length_c   1.000
_cell.angle_alpha   90.00
_cell.angle_beta   90.00
_cell.angle_gamma   90.00
#
_symmetry.space_group_name_H-M   'P 1'
#
loop_
_entity.id
_entity.type
_entity.pdbx_description
1 polymer ?
#
loop_
_entity_poly.entity_id
_entity_poly.type
_entity_poly.pdbx_seq_one_letter_code
_entity_poly.pdbx_strand_id
1 'polypeptide(L)' 'MNIEESSHESEASLIQTVSNIMKTAADVILKTENIVVIHRLPSKKGTIRPIIIKLRNNNAKSAIMKKRTPTKTK' A
#
# COMPACT_ATOMS: atom_id res chain seq x y z
N MET A 1 -6.19 7.18 0.01
CA MET A 1 -5.59 7.09 1.36
C MET A 1 -4.21 7.66 1.30
N ASN A 2 -3.96 8.71 2.06
CA ASN A 2 -2.66 9.36 2.15
C ASN A 2 -1.96 8.81 3.39
N ILE A 3 -0.72 8.35 3.24
CA ILE A 3 0.09 7.80 4.34
C ILE A 3 1.09 8.88 4.72
N GLU A 4 0.95 9.45 5.92
CA GLU A 4 1.84 10.51 6.38
C GLU A 4 3.29 10.06 6.42
N GLU A 5 4.21 11.01 6.25
CA GLU A 5 5.64 10.74 6.22
C GLU A 5 6.23 10.86 7.64
N SER A 6 7.12 9.93 7.99
CA SER A 6 7.88 10.00 9.24
C SER A 6 9.36 10.26 8.95
N SER A 7 10.00 11.09 9.76
CA SER A 7 11.44 11.38 9.65
C SER A 7 12.33 10.15 9.88
N HIS A 8 11.78 9.10 10.51
CA HIS A 8 12.47 7.84 10.82
C HIS A 8 11.80 6.64 10.10
N GLU A 9 11.28 6.88 8.89
CA GLU A 9 10.60 5.86 8.10
C GLU A 9 11.61 4.78 7.63
N SER A 10 11.44 3.56 8.16
CA SER A 10 12.17 2.35 7.75
C SER A 10 11.30 1.44 6.89
N GLU A 11 11.92 0.53 6.12
CA GLU A 11 11.19 -0.45 5.31
C GLU A 11 10.21 -1.27 6.16
N ALA A 12 10.65 -1.74 7.33
CA ALA A 12 9.81 -2.49 8.26
C ALA A 12 8.60 -1.67 8.74
N SER A 13 8.80 -0.39 9.06
CA SER A 13 7.70 0.50 9.49
C SER A 13 6.69 0.79 8.36
N LEU A 14 7.18 0.91 7.11
CA LEU A 14 6.35 1.06 5.92
C LEU A 14 5.49 -0.17 5.67
N ILE A 15 6.08 -1.37 5.80
CA ILE A 15 5.36 -2.64 5.68
C ILE A 15 4.27 -2.72 6.72
N GLN A 16 4.58 -2.43 7.98
CA GLN A 16 3.60 -2.48 9.06
C GLN A 16 2.43 -1.51 8.81
N THR A 17 2.75 -0.28 8.41
CA THR A 17 1.76 0.76 8.12
C THR A 17 0.84 0.36 6.98
N VAL A 18 1.41 -0.11 5.87
CA VAL A 18 0.61 -0.55 4.73
C VAL A 18 -0.23 -1.78 5.09
N SER A 19 0.34 -2.78 5.75
CA SER A 19 -0.39 -4.00 6.12
C SER A 19 -1.58 -3.68 7.02
N ASN A 20 -1.42 -2.75 7.97
CA ASN A 20 -2.51 -2.27 8.80
C ASN A 20 -3.60 -1.59 7.97
N ILE A 21 -3.22 -0.69 7.07
CA ILE A 21 -4.17 0.01 6.19
C ILE A 21 -4.90 -0.95 5.26
N MET A 22 -4.22 -1.94 4.70
CA MET A 22 -4.83 -2.90 3.79
C MET A 22 -5.79 -3.84 4.51
N LYS A 23 -5.48 -4.19 5.77
CA LYS A 23 -6.39 -4.93 6.64
C LYS A 23 -7.63 -4.09 6.99
N THR A 24 -7.46 -2.84 7.42
CA THR A 24 -8.59 -2.00 7.85
C THR A 24 -9.45 -1.49 6.69
N ALA A 25 -8.84 -1.12 5.58
CA ALA A 25 -9.52 -0.47 4.45
C ALA A 25 -10.07 -1.47 3.43
N ALA A 26 -9.35 -2.57 3.20
CA ALA A 26 -9.67 -3.51 2.12
C ALA A 26 -9.97 -4.93 2.64
N ASP A 27 -9.81 -5.19 3.94
CA ASP A 27 -9.88 -6.54 4.53
C ASP A 27 -8.97 -7.53 3.78
N VAL A 28 -7.76 -7.04 3.43
CA VAL A 28 -6.73 -7.82 2.76
C VAL A 28 -5.56 -8.02 3.71
N ILE A 29 -5.23 -9.28 3.97
CA ILE A 29 -4.05 -9.64 4.76
C ILE A 29 -2.82 -9.68 3.84
N LEU A 30 -1.96 -8.68 3.99
CA LEU A 30 -0.65 -8.64 3.35
C LEU A 30 0.39 -9.29 4.26
N LYS A 31 0.88 -10.45 3.84
CA LYS A 31 2.02 -11.10 4.49
C LYS A 31 3.33 -10.48 4.00
N THR A 32 4.29 -10.28 4.89
CA THR A 32 5.62 -9.73 4.57
C THR A 32 6.33 -10.54 3.48
N GLU A 33 6.19 -11.87 3.49
CA GLU A 33 6.74 -12.78 2.46
C GLU A 33 6.24 -12.52 1.03
N ASN A 34 5.10 -11.83 0.89
CA ASN A 34 4.53 -11.45 -0.39
C ASN A 34 5.01 -10.08 -0.87
N ILE A 35 5.71 -9.30 -0.04
CA ILE A 35 6.25 -7.98 -0.40
C ILE A 35 7.69 -8.19 -0.87
N VAL A 36 7.97 -7.82 -2.11
CA VAL A 36 9.30 -7.94 -2.71
C VAL A 36 10.09 -6.64 -2.55
N VAL A 37 9.40 -5.51 -2.70
CA VAL A 37 9.98 -4.17 -2.58
C VAL A 37 8.90 -3.21 -2.07
N ILE A 38 9.27 -2.29 -1.20
CA ILE A 38 8.44 -1.16 -0.78
C ILE A 38 9.28 0.10 -0.64
N HIS A 39 8.86 1.20 -1.27
CA HIS A 39 9.53 2.49 -1.11
C HIS A 39 8.60 3.66 -1.46
N ARG A 40 8.96 4.85 -1.02
CA ARG A 40 8.34 6.12 -1.42
C ARG A 40 8.87 6.54 -2.79
N LEU A 41 7.99 6.97 -3.68
CA LEU A 41 8.38 7.60 -4.94
C LEU A 41 8.71 9.08 -4.71
N PRO A 42 9.64 9.65 -5.49
CA PRO A 42 9.85 11.08 -5.49
C PRO A 42 8.56 11.81 -5.89
N SER A 43 8.25 12.90 -5.18
CA SER A 43 7.06 13.72 -5.43
C SER A 43 7.39 15.20 -5.25
N LYS A 44 6.48 16.09 -5.64
CA LYS A 44 6.68 17.54 -5.48
C LYS A 44 6.77 17.90 -4.00
N LYS A 45 7.62 18.87 -3.66
CA LYS A 45 7.71 19.42 -2.30
C LYS A 45 6.34 19.89 -1.81
N GLY A 46 5.99 19.55 -0.58
CA GLY A 46 4.66 19.85 0.00
C GLY A 46 3.57 18.84 -0.35
N THR A 47 3.85 17.82 -1.17
CA THR A 47 2.93 16.71 -1.42
C THR A 47 3.42 15.44 -0.75
N ILE A 48 2.50 14.66 -0.18
CA ILE A 48 2.79 13.37 0.42
C ILE A 48 3.31 12.43 -0.67
N ARG A 49 4.52 11.90 -0.50
CA ARG A 49 5.13 10.96 -1.44
C ARG A 49 4.33 9.66 -1.49
N PRO A 50 3.91 9.20 -2.68
CA PRO A 50 3.18 7.95 -2.78
C PRO A 50 4.10 6.77 -2.51
N ILE A 51 3.55 5.70 -1.93
CA ILE A 51 4.26 4.44 -1.70
C ILE A 51 4.02 3.51 -2.89
N ILE A 52 5.08 2.95 -3.45
CA ILE A 52 5.01 1.85 -4.41
C ILE A 52 5.38 0.53 -3.73
N ILE A 53 4.65 -0.51 -4.08
CA ILE A 53 4.80 -1.84 -3.48
C ILE A 53 4.80 -2.86 -4.60
N LYS A 54 5.86 -3.68 -4.65
CA LYS A 54 5.95 -4.83 -5.55
C LYS A 54 5.54 -6.07 -4.77
N LEU A 55 4.47 -6.71 -5.20
CA LEU A 55 4.01 -7.96 -4.62
C LEU A 55 4.52 -9.15 -5.44
N ARG A 56 4.84 -10.25 -4.75
CA ARG A 56 5.24 -11.53 -5.36
C ARG A 56 4.05 -12.20 -6.04
N ASN A 57 2.84 -12.07 -5.48
CA ASN A 57 1.63 -12.72 -5.98
C ASN A 57 0.63 -11.70 -6.54
N ASN A 58 0.19 -11.92 -7.78
CA ASN A 58 -0.83 -11.10 -8.45
C ASN A 58 -2.24 -11.23 -7.83
N ASN A 59 -2.51 -12.29 -7.07
CA ASN A 59 -3.81 -12.51 -6.42
C ASN A 59 -4.09 -11.43 -5.36
N ALA A 60 -3.09 -11.06 -4.56
CA ALA A 60 -3.21 -10.00 -3.57
C ALA A 60 -3.47 -8.64 -4.25
N LYS A 61 -2.75 -8.33 -5.34
CA LYS A 61 -3.00 -7.13 -6.16
C LYS A 61 -4.43 -7.13 -6.72
N SER A 62 -4.89 -8.25 -7.25
CA SER A 62 -6.25 -8.40 -7.82
C SER A 62 -7.34 -8.21 -6.76
N ALA A 63 -7.18 -8.78 -5.56
CA ALA A 63 -8.11 -8.61 -4.44
C ALA A 63 -8.22 -7.13 -4.01
N ILE A 64 -7.07 -6.43 -3.90
CA ILE A 64 -7.04 -5.00 -3.57
C ILE A 64 -7.73 -4.17 -4.67
N MET A 65 -7.47 -4.47 -5.94
CA MET A 65 -8.07 -3.73 -7.06
C MET A 65 -9.58 -3.93 -7.14
N LYS A 66 -10.09 -5.15 -6.91
CA LYS A 66 -11.54 -5.43 -6.88
C LYS A 66 -12.28 -4.62 -5.83
N LYS A 67 -11.69 -4.45 -4.64
CA LYS A 67 -12.25 -3.64 -3.54
C LYS A 67 -12.15 -2.12 -3.80
N ARG A 68 -11.21 -1.69 -4.64
CA ARG A 68 -11.02 -0.28 -5.02
C ARG A 68 -11.98 0.21 -6.09
N THR A 69 -12.49 -0.67 -6.94
CA THR A 69 -13.50 -0.31 -7.93
C THR A 69 -14.81 -0.01 -7.20
N PRO A 70 -15.31 1.24 -7.15
CA PRO A 70 -16.76 1.40 -7.13
C PRO A 70 -17.22 0.73 -8.42
N THR A 71 -17.97 -0.36 -8.32
CA THR A 71 -18.78 -0.84 -9.43
C THR A 71 -19.50 0.38 -9.98
N LYS A 72 -19.11 0.87 -11.16
CA LYS A 72 -19.95 1.79 -11.93
C LYS A 72 -21.17 0.97 -12.30
N THR A 73 -22.20 1.04 -11.46
CA THR A 73 -23.50 0.47 -11.74
C THR A 73 -24.22 1.43 -12.65
N LYS A 74 -24.57 0.91 -13.84
CA LYS A 74 -25.29 1.50 -14.98
C LYS A 74 -24.48 2.41 -15.90
#